data_AF-A0A933ARP0-F1
#
_entry.id   AF-A0A933ARP0-F1
#
_cell.length_a   1.000
_cell.length_b   1.000
_cell.length_c   1.000
_cell.angle_alpha   90.00
_cell.angle_beta   90.00
_cell.angle_gamma   90.00
#
_symmetry.space_group_name_H-M   'P 1'
#
loop_
_entity.id
_entity.type
_entity.pdbx_description
1 polymer ?
#
loop_
_entity_poly.entity_id
_entity_poly.type
_entity_poly.pdbx_seq_one_letter_code
_entity_poly.pdbx_strand_id
1 'polypeptide(L)'
;MAVNLAEISRRLNISPEELVKRSVLSFVAHEIRQAEWEISDIKERYAVSSPSELEDGIKNKVVHSHPAWEDLIHWENLGDYVARLRAIEEELKLAA
;
A
#
# COMPACT_ATOMS: atom_id res chain seq x y z
N MET A 1 21.05 -24.91 -4.41
CA MET A 1 21.08 -24.53 -2.98
C MET A 1 19.89 -23.64 -2.70
N ALA A 2 19.05 -24.00 -1.73
CA ALA A 2 18.01 -23.09 -1.26
C ALA A 2 18.68 -21.94 -0.49
N VAL A 3 18.45 -20.71 -0.93
CA VAL A 3 18.88 -19.52 -0.18
C VAL A 3 17.96 -19.37 1.03
N ASN A 4 18.52 -19.22 2.23
CA ASN A 4 17.76 -19.00 3.46
C ASN A 4 18.29 -17.78 4.23
N LEU A 5 17.52 -17.31 5.20
CA LEU A 5 17.83 -16.10 5.96
C LEU A 5 19.23 -16.14 6.60
N ALA A 6 19.62 -17.26 7.19
CA ALA A 6 20.92 -17.42 7.85
C ALA A 6 22.08 -17.29 6.85
N GLU A 7 21.93 -17.86 5.65
CA GLU A 7 22.94 -17.75 4.61
C GLU A 7 23.07 -16.31 4.08
N ILE A 8 21.96 -15.61 3.86
CA ILE A 8 21.98 -14.21 3.43
C ILE A 8 22.59 -13.33 4.53
N SER A 9 22.17 -13.53 5.79
CA SER A 9 22.70 -12.83 6.96
C SER A 9 24.23 -12.95 7.06
N ARG A 10 24.77 -14.17 6.90
CA ARG A 10 26.23 -14.39 6.87
C ARG A 10 26.92 -13.67 5.71
N ARG A 11 26.37 -13.76 4.50
CA ARG A 11 26.95 -13.14 3.29
C ARG A 11 26.96 -11.60 3.38
N LEU A 12 25.93 -11.02 3.99
CA LEU A 12 25.79 -9.57 4.13
C LEU A 12 26.46 -9.04 5.40
N ASN A 13 26.90 -9.91 6.32
CA ASN A 13 27.41 -9.54 7.63
C ASN A 13 26.42 -8.67 8.44
N ILE A 14 25.14 -9.05 8.41
CA ILE A 14 24.03 -8.39 9.13
C ILE A 14 23.34 -9.46 9.99
N SER A 15 22.91 -9.13 11.20
CA SER A 15 22.17 -10.09 12.04
C SER A 15 20.87 -10.54 11.35
N PRO A 16 20.38 -11.77 11.58
CA PRO A 16 19.10 -12.21 11.02
C PRO A 16 17.94 -11.28 11.38
N GLU A 17 17.92 -10.75 12.60
CA GLU A 17 16.91 -9.81 13.09
C GLU A 17 16.92 -8.49 12.30
N GLU A 18 18.09 -7.89 12.11
CA GLU A 18 18.23 -6.65 11.36
C GLU A 18 17.95 -6.85 9.87
N LEU A 19 18.34 -8.00 9.31
CA LEU A 19 18.01 -8.36 7.94
C LEU A 19 16.50 -8.50 7.74
N VAL A 20 15.80 -9.15 8.67
CA VAL A 20 14.33 -9.26 8.64
C VAL A 20 13.72 -7.86 8.74
N LYS A 21 14.13 -7.05 9.71
CA LYS A 21 13.62 -5.68 9.90
C LYS A 21 13.75 -4.85 8.62
N ARG A 22 14.94 -4.81 8.01
CA ARG A 22 15.17 -4.09 6.75
C ARG A 22 14.33 -4.64 5.60
N SER A 23 14.20 -5.96 5.50
CA SER A 23 13.41 -6.60 4.45
C SER A 23 11.93 -6.26 4.56
N VAL A 24 11.37 -6.27 5.78
CA VAL A 24 9.98 -5.92 6.03
C VAL A 24 9.74 -4.44 5.77
N LEU A 25 10.62 -3.54 6.23
CA LEU A 25 10.52 -2.11 5.92
C LEU A 25 10.55 -1.85 4.42
N SER A 26 11.45 -2.51 3.69
CA SER A 26 11.52 -2.39 2.23
C SER A 26 10.27 -2.93 1.53
N PHE A 27 9.71 -4.03 2.01
CA PHE A 27 8.48 -4.62 1.50
C PHE A 27 7.28 -3.69 1.74
N VAL A 28 7.08 -3.26 2.98
CA VAL A 28 5.99 -2.34 3.37
C VAL A 28 6.05 -1.05 2.56
N ALA A 29 7.24 -0.45 2.42
CA ALA A 29 7.40 0.77 1.63
C ALA A 29 7.11 0.54 0.13
N HIS A 30 7.40 -0.64 -0.41
CA HIS A 30 7.04 -1.00 -1.78
C HIS A 30 5.53 -1.10 -1.94
N GLU A 31 4.86 -1.84 -1.05
CA GLU A 31 3.41 -2.06 -1.09
C GLU A 31 2.63 -0.75 -0.94
N ILE A 32 3.07 0.17 -0.06
CA ILE A 32 2.47 1.51 0.06
C ILE A 32 2.54 2.24 -1.28
N ARG A 33 3.70 2.24 -1.94
CA ARG A 33 3.86 2.93 -3.24
C ARG A 33 2.98 2.34 -4.33
N GLN A 34 2.80 1.01 -4.37
CA GLN A 34 1.92 0.36 -5.34
C GLN A 34 0.46 0.77 -5.11
N ALA A 35 -0.01 0.68 -3.87
CA ALA A 35 -1.37 1.07 -3.52
C ALA A 35 -1.64 2.56 -3.78
N GLU A 36 -0.68 3.44 -3.46
CA GLU A 36 -0.79 4.88 -3.76
C GLU A 36 -0.82 5.17 -5.26
N TRP A 37 -0.09 4.39 -6.06
CA TRP A 37 -0.11 4.51 -7.52
C TRP A 37 -1.48 4.10 -8.09
N GLU A 38 -2.05 2.97 -7.65
CA GLU A 38 -3.40 2.56 -8.04
C GLU A 38 -4.47 3.59 -7.61
N ILE A 39 -4.36 4.15 -6.42
CA ILE A 39 -5.22 5.25 -5.97
C ILE A 39 -5.08 6.47 -6.89
N SER A 40 -3.86 6.80 -7.33
CA SER A 40 -3.62 7.90 -8.27
C SER A 40 -4.31 7.66 -9.61
N ASP A 41 -4.24 6.44 -10.13
CA ASP A 41 -4.90 6.07 -11.39
C ASP A 41 -6.44 6.22 -11.28
N ILE A 42 -7.03 5.84 -10.15
CA ILE A 42 -8.49 6.02 -9.90
C ILE A 42 -8.84 7.51 -9.83
N LYS A 43 -8.05 8.30 -9.10
CA LYS A 43 -8.23 9.76 -9.01
C LYS A 43 -8.19 10.43 -10.37
N GLU A 44 -7.22 10.08 -11.20
CA GLU A 44 -7.07 10.62 -12.55
C GLU A 44 -8.23 10.20 -13.45
N ARG A 45 -8.62 8.91 -13.43
CA ARG A 45 -9.72 8.36 -14.23
C ARG A 45 -11.04 9.12 -14.02
N TYR A 46 -11.31 9.53 -12.79
CA TYR A 46 -12.57 10.20 -12.43
C TYR A 46 -12.45 11.71 -12.20
N ALA A 47 -11.22 12.26 -12.28
CA ALA A 47 -10.91 13.65 -11.96
C ALA A 47 -11.40 14.09 -10.57
N VAL A 48 -11.15 13.24 -9.56
CA VAL A 48 -11.57 13.43 -8.16
C VAL A 48 -10.37 13.36 -7.21
N SER A 49 -10.53 13.93 -6.03
CA SER A 49 -9.50 14.01 -4.98
C SER A 49 -9.72 13.06 -3.81
N SER A 50 -10.94 12.56 -3.61
CA SER A 50 -11.32 11.70 -2.48
C SER A 50 -12.39 10.64 -2.84
N PRO A 51 -12.51 9.55 -2.05
CA PRO A 51 -13.57 8.55 -2.22
C PRO A 51 -14.98 9.18 -2.14
N SER A 52 -15.19 10.11 -1.21
CA SER A 52 -16.48 10.82 -1.05
C SER A 52 -16.85 11.60 -2.31
N GLU A 53 -15.89 12.25 -2.96
CA GLU A 53 -16.13 13.01 -4.19
C GLU A 53 -16.52 12.09 -5.36
N LEU A 54 -15.89 10.91 -5.45
CA LEU A 54 -16.28 9.89 -6.41
C LEU A 54 -17.70 9.38 -6.14
N GLU A 55 -18.01 9.05 -4.89
CA GLU A 55 -19.33 8.58 -4.47
C GLU A 55 -20.42 9.60 -4.82
N ASP A 56 -20.20 10.88 -4.51
CA ASP A 56 -21.13 11.96 -4.84
C ASP A 56 -21.27 12.15 -6.35
N GLY A 57 -20.18 12.03 -7.11
CA GLY A 57 -20.19 12.05 -8.56
C GLY A 57 -21.06 10.94 -9.16
N ILE A 58 -20.99 9.73 -8.61
CA ILE A 58 -21.81 8.59 -9.04
C ILE A 58 -23.28 8.82 -8.69
N LYS A 59 -23.58 9.21 -7.44
CA LYS A 59 -24.97 9.46 -6.96
C LYS A 59 -25.68 10.54 -7.78
N ASN A 60 -24.95 11.59 -8.13
CA ASN A 60 -25.48 12.71 -8.93
C ASN A 60 -25.45 12.45 -10.45
N LYS A 61 -25.06 11.23 -10.88
CA LYS A 61 -24.96 10.82 -12.29
C LYS A 61 -23.98 11.66 -13.12
N VAL A 62 -23.02 12.33 -12.47
CA VAL A 62 -21.89 13.01 -13.10
C VAL A 62 -20.86 12.00 -13.58
N VAL A 63 -20.64 10.95 -12.78
CA VAL A 63 -19.79 9.79 -13.11
C VAL A 63 -20.68 8.60 -13.45
N HIS A 64 -20.33 7.87 -14.51
CA HIS A 64 -21.06 6.65 -14.88
C HIS A 64 -20.87 5.55 -13.83
N SER A 65 -22.00 5.01 -13.34
CA SER A 65 -22.07 4.13 -12.16
C SER A 65 -21.17 2.89 -12.23
N HIS A 66 -21.06 2.24 -13.38
CA HIS A 66 -20.16 1.10 -13.58
C HIS A 66 -19.06 1.46 -14.58
N PRO A 67 -17.76 1.26 -14.28
CA PRO A 67 -17.22 0.51 -13.14
C PRO A 67 -17.00 1.34 -11.85
N ALA A 68 -17.46 2.60 -11.79
CA ALA A 68 -17.05 3.53 -10.72
C ALA A 68 -17.34 3.09 -9.28
N TRP A 69 -18.42 2.33 -9.03
CA TRP A 69 -18.65 1.74 -7.70
C TRP A 69 -17.59 0.72 -7.30
N GLU A 70 -17.11 -0.10 -8.24
CA GLU A 70 -16.07 -1.11 -7.98
C GLU A 70 -14.73 -0.41 -7.71
N ASP A 71 -14.41 0.62 -8.48
CA ASP A 71 -13.21 1.42 -8.27
C ASP A 71 -13.26 2.19 -6.94
N LEU A 72 -14.44 2.68 -6.52
CA LEU A 72 -14.62 3.30 -5.20
C LEU A 72 -14.30 2.31 -4.07
N ILE A 73 -14.90 1.11 -4.12
CA ILE A 73 -14.66 0.05 -3.13
C ILE A 73 -13.17 -0.34 -3.14
N HIS A 74 -12.56 -0.46 -4.32
CA HIS A 74 -11.14 -0.78 -4.44
C HIS A 74 -10.27 0.31 -3.81
N TRP A 75 -10.56 1.58 -4.06
CA TRP A 75 -9.85 2.70 -3.44
C TRP A 75 -9.97 2.66 -1.91
N GLU A 76 -11.16 2.47 -1.35
CA GLU A 76 -11.35 2.37 0.10
C GLU A 76 -10.50 1.23 0.71
N ASN A 77 -10.51 0.06 0.07
CA ASN A 77 -9.71 -1.08 0.48
C ASN A 77 -8.19 -0.81 0.41
N LEU A 78 -7.72 -0.12 -0.64
CA LEU A 78 -6.33 0.32 -0.76
C LEU A 78 -5.96 1.31 0.35
N GLY A 79 -6.86 2.24 0.70
CA GLY A 79 -6.68 3.18 1.80
C GLY A 79 -6.49 2.47 3.14
N ASP A 80 -7.35 1.51 3.44
CA ASP A 80 -7.26 0.67 4.65
C ASP A 80 -5.97 -0.17 4.66
N TYR A 81 -5.56 -0.68 3.50
CA TYR A 81 -4.32 -1.43 3.37
C TYR A 81 -3.10 -0.55 3.66
N VAL A 82 -3.03 0.64 3.06
CA VAL A 82 -1.96 1.63 3.33
C VAL A 82 -1.92 2.01 4.80
N ALA A 83 -3.07 2.19 5.45
CA ALA A 83 -3.13 2.50 6.88
C ALA A 83 -2.51 1.38 7.74
N ARG A 84 -2.83 0.11 7.46
CA ARG A 84 -2.23 -1.06 8.14
C ARG A 84 -0.72 -1.14 7.92
N LEU A 85 -0.27 -0.91 6.69
CA LEU A 85 1.15 -0.93 6.34
C LEU A 85 1.93 0.16 7.06
N ARG A 86 1.41 1.38 7.12
CA ARG A 86 2.04 2.50 7.85
C ARG A 86 2.14 2.22 9.35
N ALA A 87 1.13 1.57 9.95
CA ALA A 87 1.21 1.16 11.36
C ALA A 87 2.38 0.18 11.60
N ILE A 88 2.53 -0.84 10.74
CA ILE A 88 3.66 -1.78 10.80
C ILE A 88 5.00 -1.06 10.63
N GLU A 89 5.09 -0.12 9.68
CA GLU A 89 6.29 0.66 9.44
C GLU A 89 6.72 1.44 10.69
N GLU A 90 5.78 2.12 11.35
CA GLU A 90 6.05 2.90 12.56
C GLU A 90 6.43 2.00 13.75
N GLU A 91 5.76 0.87 13.95
CA GLU A 91 6.12 -0.11 14.98
C GLU A 91 7.56 -0.61 14.82
N LEU A 92 7.98 -0.91 13.58
CA LEU A 92 9.35 -1.35 13.28
C LEU A 92 10.38 -0.24 13.49
N LYS A 93 10.04 1.02 13.19
CA LYS A 93 10.93 2.18 13.45
C LYS A 93 11.10 2.45 14.94
N LEU A 94 10.05 2.30 15.74
CA LEU A 94 10.07 2.53 17.18
C LEU A 94 10.75 1.41 17.98
N ALA A 95 10.80 0.19 17.43
CA ALA A 95 11.54 -0.93 18.00
C ALA A 95 13.08 -0.84 17.75
N ALA A 96 13.62 0.36 17.54
CA ALA A 96 15.05 0.66 17.33
C ALA A 96 15.61 1.43 18.54
#